data_AF-A0A813XHT3-F1
#
_entry.id   AF-A0A813XHT3-F1
#
_cell.length_a   1.000
_cell.length_b   1.000
_cell.length_c   1.000
_cell.angle_alpha   90.00
_cell.angle_beta   90.00
_cell.angle_gamma   90.00
#
_symmetry.space_group_name_H-M   'P 1'
#
loop_
_entity.id
_entity.type
_entity.pdbx_description
1 polymer ?
#
loop_
_entity_poly.entity_id
_entity_poly.type
_entity_poly.pdbx_seq_one_letter_code
_entity_poly.pdbx_strand_id
1 'polypeptide(L)'
;MTTNHKPLSIIAKCALCSIKTELFVCSHCDKVICQICIDKHQLKLNETLKEQWNLCKTKYFNLFRLSDNNAKDMENVENEIDRIRLLINQRYMDLVNLLEQEKNNLLNKIEEYIQLNLSNVSHTDLQQIFDSINQRLNSIFE
;
A
#
# COMPACT_ATOMS: atom_id res chain seq x y z
N MET A 1 -67.27 14.72 21.37
CA MET A 1 -67.80 13.44 21.90
C MET A 1 -66.71 12.39 21.70
N THR A 2 -65.90 12.14 22.72
CA THR A 2 -64.84 11.11 22.70
C THR A 2 -65.50 9.75 22.90
N THR A 3 -65.54 8.93 21.84
CA THR A 3 -66.02 7.55 21.95
C THR A 3 -65.02 6.74 22.75
N ASN A 4 -65.36 6.48 24.02
CA ASN A 4 -64.72 5.48 24.87
C ASN A 4 -64.96 4.10 24.25
N HIS A 5 -64.12 3.70 23.28
CA HIS A 5 -64.05 2.33 22.83
C HIS A 5 -63.44 1.48 23.94
N LYS A 6 -64.30 0.90 24.77
CA LYS A 6 -63.90 -0.19 25.67
C LYS A 6 -63.37 -1.32 24.77
N PRO A 7 -62.10 -1.75 24.89
CA PRO A 7 -61.60 -2.86 24.09
C PRO A 7 -62.49 -4.08 24.37
N LEU A 8 -62.97 -4.71 23.30
CA LEU A 8 -63.74 -5.96 23.35
C LEU A 8 -62.80 -7.03 23.93
N SER A 9 -62.90 -7.29 25.23
CA SER A 9 -62.10 -8.31 25.90
C SER A 9 -62.68 -9.69 25.56
N ILE A 10 -61.96 -10.44 24.73
CA ILE A 10 -62.30 -11.83 24.41
C ILE A 10 -61.55 -12.72 25.39
N ILE A 11 -62.29 -13.38 26.28
CA ILE A 11 -61.75 -14.39 27.18
C ILE A 11 -61.76 -15.74 26.46
N ALA A 12 -60.59 -16.20 26.03
CA ALA A 12 -60.41 -17.48 25.34
C ALA A 12 -59.09 -18.15 25.75
N LYS A 13 -58.85 -19.39 25.28
CA LYS A 13 -57.57 -20.07 25.50
C LYS A 13 -56.50 -19.43 24.60
N CYS A 14 -55.39 -19.01 25.19
CA CYS A 14 -54.23 -18.52 24.43
C CYS A 14 -53.65 -19.65 23.57
N ALA A 15 -53.42 -19.39 22.28
CA ALA A 15 -52.90 -20.39 21.36
C ALA A 15 -51.47 -20.88 21.68
N LEU A 16 -50.68 -20.09 22.44
CA LEU A 16 -49.30 -20.44 22.81
C LEU A 16 -49.19 -21.20 24.12
N CYS A 17 -49.92 -20.78 25.16
CA CYS A 17 -49.78 -21.34 26.51
C CYS A 17 -51.02 -22.10 26.99
N SER A 18 -52.10 -22.16 26.20
CA SER A 18 -53.36 -22.85 26.50
C SER A 18 -54.11 -22.36 27.74
N ILE A 19 -53.66 -21.26 28.36
CA ILE A 19 -54.31 -20.63 29.52
C ILE A 19 -55.53 -19.84 29.03
N LYS A 20 -56.68 -20.00 29.72
CA LYS A 20 -57.90 -19.22 29.45
C LYS A 20 -57.77 -17.85 30.12
N THR A 21 -57.69 -16.79 29.31
CA THR A 21 -57.48 -15.42 29.78
C THR A 21 -57.90 -14.42 28.69
N GLU A 22 -57.78 -13.12 28.97
CA GLU A 22 -57.96 -12.08 27.97
C GLU A 22 -56.87 -12.16 26.90
N LEU A 23 -57.29 -12.09 25.64
CA LEU A 23 -56.39 -12.16 24.49
C LEU A 23 -56.26 -10.79 23.82
N PHE A 24 -55.06 -10.54 23.31
CA PHE A 24 -54.67 -9.33 22.60
C PHE A 24 -54.00 -9.70 21.29
N VAL A 25 -54.01 -8.78 20.32
CA VAL A 25 -53.24 -8.94 19.08
C VAL A 25 -51.80 -8.47 19.34
N CYS A 26 -50.82 -9.34 19.11
CA CYS A 26 -49.41 -8.97 19.22
C CYS A 26 -49.01 -8.05 18.05
N SER A 27 -48.56 -6.84 18.35
CA SER A 27 -48.18 -5.83 17.34
C SER A 27 -46.97 -6.19 16.46
N HIS A 28 -46.21 -7.22 16.82
CA HIS A 28 -45.04 -7.67 16.07
C HIS A 28 -45.36 -8.77 15.04
N CYS A 29 -46.36 -9.60 15.28
CA CYS A 29 -46.62 -10.79 14.45
C CYS A 29 -48.09 -11.09 14.20
N ASP A 30 -48.98 -10.16 14.57
CA ASP A 30 -50.45 -10.21 14.41
C ASP A 30 -51.13 -11.44 15.03
N LYS A 31 -50.42 -12.16 15.90
CA LYS A 31 -50.97 -13.34 16.61
C LYS A 31 -51.87 -12.89 17.77
N VAL A 32 -53.03 -13.53 17.90
CA VAL A 32 -53.95 -13.35 19.02
C VAL A 32 -53.52 -14.22 20.21
N ILE A 33 -52.89 -13.61 21.22
CA ILE A 33 -52.25 -14.30 22.35
C ILE A 33 -52.46 -13.52 23.66
N CYS A 34 -52.20 -14.14 24.81
CA CYS A 34 -52.32 -13.45 26.10
C CYS A 34 -51.15 -12.49 26.36
N GLN A 35 -51.35 -11.52 27.26
CA GLN A 35 -50.34 -10.52 27.61
C GLN A 35 -49.00 -11.14 28.05
N ILE A 36 -49.02 -12.19 28.87
CA ILE A 36 -47.80 -12.89 29.33
C ILE A 36 -46.97 -13.41 28.15
N CYS A 37 -47.63 -13.94 27.11
CA CYS A 37 -46.95 -14.41 25.92
C CYS A 37 -46.42 -13.26 25.06
N ILE A 38 -47.11 -12.10 25.03
CA ILE A 38 -46.63 -10.87 24.39
C ILE A 38 -45.36 -10.39 25.09
N ASP A 39 -45.37 -10.28 26.42
CA ASP A 39 -44.23 -9.79 27.20
C ASP A 39 -43.00 -10.70 27.01
N LYS A 40 -43.19 -12.03 27.07
CA LYS A 40 -42.12 -13.00 26.81
C LYS A 40 -41.57 -12.89 25.38
N HIS A 41 -42.45 -12.67 24.40
CA HIS A 41 -42.06 -12.52 23.00
C HIS A 41 -41.26 -11.23 22.79
N GLN A 42 -41.71 -10.11 23.36
CA GLN A 42 -41.00 -8.83 23.31
C GLN A 42 -39.64 -8.90 24.02
N LEU A 43 -39.57 -9.55 25.18
CA LEU A 43 -38.31 -9.77 25.90
C LEU A 43 -37.29 -10.50 25.02
N LYS A 44 -37.70 -11.63 24.41
CA LYS A 44 -36.82 -12.42 23.54
C LYS A 44 -36.36 -11.65 22.30
N LEU A 45 -37.26 -10.85 21.71
CA LEU A 45 -36.92 -9.97 20.58
C LEU A 45 -35.88 -8.94 20.99
N ASN A 46 -36.07 -8.29 22.14
CA ASN A 46 -35.13 -7.29 22.66
C ASN A 46 -33.76 -7.91 22.98
N GLU A 47 -33.73 -9.10 23.58
CA GLU A 47 -32.49 -9.85 23.83
C GLU A 47 -31.76 -10.18 22.52
N THR A 48 -32.49 -10.70 21.53
CA THR A 48 -31.92 -11.04 20.22
C THR A 48 -31.39 -9.79 19.50
N LEU A 49 -32.15 -8.70 19.49
CA LEU A 49 -31.72 -7.42 18.91
C LEU A 49 -30.47 -6.89 19.60
N LYS A 50 -30.40 -6.97 20.94
CA LYS A 50 -29.23 -6.54 21.70
C LYS A 50 -27.99 -7.38 21.37
N GLU A 51 -28.16 -8.70 21.23
CA GLU A 51 -27.08 -9.60 20.83
C GLU A 51 -26.58 -9.28 19.42
N GLN A 52 -27.49 -9.18 18.44
CA GLN A 52 -27.13 -8.86 17.05
C GLN A 52 -26.49 -7.47 16.93
N TRP A 53 -26.98 -6.50 17.69
CA TRP A 53 -26.39 -5.17 17.76
C TRP A 53 -24.95 -5.21 18.31
N ASN A 54 -24.72 -5.95 19.39
CA ASN A 54 -23.39 -6.10 19.97
C ASN A 54 -22.43 -6.82 19.00
N LEU A 55 -22.90 -7.84 18.29
CA LEU A 55 -22.13 -8.53 17.26
C LEU A 55 -21.75 -7.57 16.12
N CYS A 56 -22.72 -6.81 15.61
CA CYS A 56 -22.50 -5.82 14.56
C CYS A 56 -21.48 -4.76 15.00
N LYS A 57 -21.68 -4.20 16.19
CA LYS A 57 -20.78 -3.22 16.81
C LYS A 57 -19.34 -3.76 16.92
N THR A 58 -19.19 -5.00 17.38
CA THR A 58 -17.88 -5.65 17.55
C THR A 58 -17.19 -5.85 16.20
N LYS A 59 -17.92 -6.35 15.19
CA LYS A 59 -17.40 -6.52 13.83
C LYS A 59 -16.97 -5.18 13.22
N TYR A 60 -17.77 -4.13 13.40
CA TYR A 60 -17.43 -2.79 12.94
C TYR A 60 -16.12 -2.29 13.56
N PHE A 61 -15.95 -2.38 14.88
CA PHE A 61 -14.71 -1.94 15.54
C PHE A 61 -13.49 -2.75 15.09
N ASN A 62 -13.65 -4.05 14.86
CA ASN A 62 -12.57 -4.88 14.35
C ASN A 62 -12.16 -4.47 12.92
N LEU A 63 -13.14 -4.21 12.04
CA LEU A 63 -12.88 -3.73 10.69
C LEU A 63 -12.23 -2.35 10.69
N PHE A 64 -12.71 -1.44 11.53
CA PHE A 64 -12.14 -0.11 11.69
C PHE A 64 -10.67 -0.19 12.12
N ARG A 65 -10.36 -1.00 13.15
CA ARG A 65 -8.98 -1.21 13.62
C ARG A 65 -8.08 -1.84 12.55
N LEU A 66 -8.60 -2.80 11.77
CA LEU A 66 -7.85 -3.38 10.65
C LEU A 66 -7.57 -2.34 9.57
N SER A 67 -8.53 -1.48 9.25
CA SER A 67 -8.36 -0.39 8.31
C SER A 67 -7.28 0.60 8.76
N ASP A 68 -7.29 0.98 10.04
CA ASP A 68 -6.27 1.88 10.61
C ASP A 68 -4.87 1.27 10.57
N ASN A 69 -4.75 -0.03 10.88
CA ASN A 69 -3.47 -0.73 10.78
C ASN A 69 -2.98 -0.81 9.33
N ASN A 70 -3.87 -1.14 8.39
CA ASN A 70 -3.51 -1.19 6.97
C ASN A 70 -3.05 0.18 6.45
N ALA A 71 -3.66 1.28 6.91
CA ALA A 71 -3.24 2.62 6.54
C ALA A 71 -1.80 2.92 7.03
N LYS A 72 -1.47 2.54 8.27
CA LYS A 72 -0.11 2.67 8.80
C LYS A 72 0.90 1.77 8.07
N ASP A 73 0.50 0.56 7.74
CA ASP A 73 1.37 -0.36 6.99
C ASP A 73 1.65 0.17 5.58
N MET A 74 0.65 0.79 4.92
CA MET A 74 0.86 1.48 3.65
C MET A 74 1.85 2.64 3.77
N GLU A 75 1.69 3.50 4.79
CA GLU A 75 2.62 4.60 5.06
C GLU A 75 4.06 4.08 5.29
N ASN A 76 4.21 2.98 6.03
CA ASN A 76 5.51 2.35 6.24
C ASN A 76 6.14 1.83 4.93
N VAL A 77 5.33 1.23 4.06
CA VAL A 77 5.80 0.76 2.74
C VAL A 77 6.21 1.93 1.86
N GLU A 78 5.45 3.03 1.83
CA GLU A 78 5.80 4.24 1.08
C GLU A 78 7.14 4.82 1.57
N ASN A 79 7.33 4.93 2.88
CA ASN A 79 8.58 5.39 3.47
C ASN A 79 9.77 4.50 3.10
N GLU A 80 9.59 3.17 3.10
CA GLU A 80 10.66 2.24 2.74
C GLU A 80 10.99 2.29 1.23
N ILE A 81 9.98 2.49 0.37
CA ILE A 81 10.19 2.73 -1.07
C ILE A 81 11.06 3.97 -1.29
N ASP A 82 10.76 5.07 -0.60
CA ASP A 82 11.52 6.31 -0.74
C ASP A 82 12.94 6.17 -0.20
N ARG A 83 13.13 5.42 0.89
CA ARG A 83 14.45 5.05 1.40
C ARG A 83 15.27 4.26 0.39
N ILE A 84 14.65 3.25 -0.23
CA ILE A 84 15.31 2.42 -1.25
C ILE A 84 15.68 3.27 -2.47
N ARG A 85 14.80 4.17 -2.92
CA ARG A 85 15.08 5.10 -4.03
C ARG A 85 16.29 5.98 -3.72
N LEU A 86 16.36 6.53 -2.50
CA LEU A 86 17.49 7.34 -2.06
C LEU A 86 18.80 6.54 -2.06
N LEU A 87 18.77 5.31 -1.55
CA LEU A 87 19.94 4.41 -1.57
C LEU A 87 20.39 4.06 -2.99
N ILE A 88 19.47 3.76 -3.90
CA ILE A 88 19.79 3.48 -5.30
C ILE A 88 20.47 4.70 -5.94
N ASN A 89 19.90 5.89 -5.76
CA ASN A 89 20.48 7.12 -6.30
C ASN A 89 21.87 7.39 -5.73
N GLN A 90 22.07 7.16 -4.42
CA GLN A 90 23.38 7.31 -3.80
C GLN A 90 24.40 6.33 -4.39
N ARG A 91 24.05 5.05 -4.52
CA ARG A 91 24.93 4.03 -5.12
C ARG A 91 25.25 4.32 -6.59
N TYR A 92 24.29 4.83 -7.34
CA TYR A 92 24.51 5.27 -8.71
C TYR A 92 25.53 6.41 -8.76
N MET A 93 25.39 7.43 -7.91
CA MET A 93 26.34 8.54 -7.84
C MET A 93 27.74 8.09 -7.41
N ASP A 94 27.84 7.19 -6.43
CA ASP A 94 29.13 6.60 -6.02
C ASP A 94 29.82 5.91 -7.20
N LEU A 95 29.08 5.14 -8.00
CA LEU A 95 29.61 4.46 -9.18
C LEU A 95 30.07 5.46 -10.25
N VAL A 96 29.29 6.50 -10.53
CA VAL A 96 29.67 7.56 -11.48
C VAL A 96 30.97 8.23 -11.05
N ASN A 97 31.12 8.54 -9.77
CA ASN A 97 32.34 9.15 -9.24
C ASN A 97 33.57 8.22 -9.39
N LEU A 98 33.40 6.93 -9.13
CA LEU A 98 34.48 5.94 -9.31
C LEU A 98 34.91 5.83 -10.78
N LEU A 99 33.95 5.79 -11.71
CA LEU A 99 34.23 5.73 -13.14
C LEU A 99 34.96 6.99 -13.63
N GLU A 100 34.57 8.17 -13.14
CA GLU A 100 35.24 9.42 -13.49
C GLU A 100 36.68 9.47 -12.94
N GLN A 101 36.90 8.96 -11.72
CA GLN A 101 38.24 8.82 -11.16
C GLN A 101 39.12 7.87 -11.99
N GLU A 102 38.59 6.71 -12.38
CA GLU A 102 39.31 5.74 -13.21
C GLU A 102 39.66 6.31 -14.59
N LYS A 103 38.70 7.00 -15.23
CA LYS A 103 38.92 7.72 -16.48
C LYS A 103 40.05 8.75 -16.35
N ASN A 104 40.04 9.58 -15.31
CA ASN A 104 41.09 10.59 -15.11
C ASN A 104 42.46 9.95 -14.85
N ASN A 105 42.50 8.84 -14.11
CA ASN A 105 43.74 8.08 -13.91
C ASN A 105 44.28 7.52 -15.22
N LEU A 106 43.42 7.03 -16.13
CA LEU A 106 43.84 6.55 -17.44
C LEU A 106 44.36 7.69 -18.32
N LEU A 107 43.69 8.85 -18.30
CA LEU A 107 44.15 10.04 -19.02
C LEU A 107 45.54 10.47 -18.55
N ASN A 108 45.78 10.55 -17.24
CA ASN A 108 47.09 10.89 -16.69
C ASN A 108 48.17 9.89 -17.13
N LYS A 109 47.88 8.59 -17.12
CA LYS A 109 48.82 7.55 -17.59
C LYS A 109 49.16 7.70 -19.07
N ILE A 110 48.17 8.06 -19.90
CA ILE A 110 48.38 8.33 -21.32
C ILE A 110 49.26 9.57 -21.49
N GLU A 111 49.00 10.64 -20.75
CA GLU A 111 49.81 11.86 -20.77
C GLU A 111 51.26 11.58 -20.36
N GLU A 112 51.48 10.85 -19.28
CA GLU A 112 52.82 10.40 -18.84
C GLU A 112 53.54 9.59 -19.93
N TYR A 113 52.83 8.65 -20.56
CA TYR A 113 53.38 7.84 -21.65
C TYR A 113 53.76 8.71 -22.87
N ILE A 114 52.90 9.64 -23.27
CA ILE A 114 53.18 10.56 -24.37
C ILE A 114 54.40 11.43 -24.04
N GLN A 115 54.47 11.98 -22.83
CA GLN A 115 55.60 12.80 -22.39
C GLN A 115 56.92 12.01 -22.43
N LEU A 116 56.94 10.80 -21.86
CA LEU A 116 58.11 9.92 -21.86
C LEU A 116 58.60 9.59 -23.27
N ASN A 117 57.69 9.27 -24.19
CA ASN A 117 58.08 8.90 -25.55
C ASN A 117 58.51 10.10 -26.37
N LEU A 118 57.84 11.26 -26.26
CA LEU A 118 58.26 12.48 -26.93
C LEU A 118 59.61 13.00 -26.41
N SER A 119 59.92 12.83 -25.12
CA SER A 119 61.25 13.15 -24.58
C SER A 119 62.36 12.20 -25.03
N ASN A 120 62.01 11.02 -25.56
CA ASN A 120 62.95 9.99 -25.99
C ASN A 120 63.14 9.92 -27.52
N VAL A 121 62.34 10.64 -28.32
CA VAL A 121 62.62 10.75 -29.76
C VAL A 121 63.67 11.82 -29.96
N SER A 122 64.89 11.44 -30.35
CA SER A 122 65.91 12.43 -30.64
C SER A 122 65.52 13.24 -31.88
N HIS A 123 65.90 14.51 -31.92
CA HIS A 123 65.70 15.35 -33.10
C HIS A 123 66.33 14.72 -34.36
N THR A 124 67.37 13.90 -34.17
CA THR A 124 68.02 13.10 -35.21
C THR A 124 67.10 12.01 -35.77
N ASP A 125 66.35 11.32 -34.92
CA ASP A 125 65.43 10.25 -35.35
C ASP A 125 64.22 10.84 -36.11
N LEU A 126 63.71 11.99 -35.65
CA LEU A 126 62.68 12.73 -36.39
C LEU A 126 63.18 13.20 -37.75
N GLN A 127 64.43 13.68 -37.83
CA GLN A 127 65.02 14.12 -39.08
C GLN A 127 65.22 12.95 -40.05
N GLN A 128 65.69 11.80 -39.59
CA GLN A 128 65.83 10.60 -40.42
C GLN A 128 64.49 10.08 -40.95
N ILE A 129 63.44 10.10 -40.13
CA ILE A 129 62.09 9.72 -40.56
C ILE A 129 61.57 10.71 -41.61
N PHE A 130 61.78 12.02 -41.40
CA PHE A 130 61.36 13.06 -42.34
C PHE A 130 62.09 12.95 -43.68
N ASP A 131 63.41 12.73 -43.66
CA ASP A 131 64.23 12.54 -44.85
C ASP A 131 63.81 11.28 -45.63
N SER A 132 63.51 10.18 -44.93
CA SER A 132 63.03 8.93 -45.53
C SER A 132 61.64 9.09 -46.20
N ILE A 133 60.74 9.84 -45.56
CA ILE A 133 59.41 10.15 -46.13
C ILE A 133 59.56 11.02 -47.38
N ASN A 134 60.39 12.06 -47.35
CA ASN A 134 60.63 12.91 -48.51
C ASN A 134 61.28 12.16 -49.67
N GLN A 135 62.23 11.26 -49.39
CA GLN A 135 62.80 10.38 -50.43
C GLN A 135 61.73 9.52 -51.10
N ARG A 136 60.83 8.91 -50.30
CA ARG A 136 59.72 8.11 -50.82
C ARG A 136 58.72 8.94 -51.62
N LEU A 137 58.35 10.12 -51.14
CA LEU A 137 57.45 11.02 -51.86
C LEU A 137 58.07 11.47 -53.18
N ASN A 138 59.33 11.89 -53.19
CA ASN A 138 60.02 12.29 -54.42
C ASN A 138 60.12 11.13 -55.42
N SER A 139 60.34 9.89 -54.96
CA SER A 139 60.33 8.71 -55.83
C SER A 139 58.95 8.33 -56.41
N ILE A 140 57.87 8.90 -55.88
CA ILE A 140 56.50 8.74 -56.41
C ILE A 140 56.18 9.80 -57.48
N PHE A 141 56.89 10.94 -57.45
CA PHE A 141 56.64 12.10 -58.32
C PHE A 141 57.71 12.32 -59.40
N GLU A 142 58.71 11.44 -59.52
CA GLU A 142 59.61 11.27 -60.67
C GLU A 142 59.15 10.10 -61.57
#